data_AF-A0AAD9JT78-F1
#
_entry.id   AF-A0AAD9JT78-F1
#
_cell.length_a   1.000
_cell.length_b   1.000
_cell.length_c   1.000
_cell.angle_alpha   90.00
_cell.angle_beta   90.00
_cell.angle_gamma   90.00
#
_symmetry.space_group_name_H-M   'P 1'
#
loop_
_entity.id
_entity.type
_entity.pdbx_description
1 polymer ?
#
loop_
_entity_poly.entity_id
_entity_poly.type
_entity_poly.pdbx_seq_one_letter_code
_entity_poly.pdbx_strand_id
1 'polypeptide(L)'
;MPAYSSKTALKVLTLNCWGVFTPLACQYRSERIPAIGDKVAEGEFDIVLLQEIWTQADYKILCDKIQPALPYTHYYNSGLFGSGLCVFSKFPIIETLEYRYSLNGYAHKVYHGDWFGGKSVGLCKVQIGDIIVNVYNTHLHAEYNELRDEYLAHRVAQAFEMSQFVKHTSETCDIVIATGDFNLQPSSLGHKVIMSNGNFLDAWTSQKDESEAESDGTTCERPDNPFSSPSFVKTHPNGIRLDYILYRNNGGYDMECDRCYVTLQQVPGQPYHYSDHDGVAAEFTIKRNVTSMGRQRDKAEVTRHLGSILPIMDKGEGKIYFDQKVFLVSALFCFFVLTMTGSMDSGWMLFSLPLVFLRFLLVLGLGFFLWMGIIMINVELNCLIAARKNVKTLLAAESARKYADRHFTNKTRQEDNPESADVELLIWTQADYKILCDKILPALPYTHYYNSGVLGSGLCVFSKLPIIETLEYRYSLNGYAHMFWHGDWFGGKSVGLCKVQIRGINVNVYNTHLHGDYNEAQDKYLAHRVAQAFEMSQFVKHTSETCDIVIATGDFNLQPSSLGHKVIMSNGNFLDAWTTQVGGPHRWVGHTGGWTM
;
A
#
# COMPACT_ATOMS: atom_id res chain seq x y z
N MET A 1 17.56 -21.75 -36.49
CA MET A 1 18.66 -21.08 -35.75
C MET A 1 18.88 -21.86 -34.47
N PRO A 2 20.12 -22.17 -34.06
CA PRO A 2 20.35 -22.94 -32.84
C PRO A 2 19.96 -22.08 -31.63
N ALA A 3 19.13 -22.64 -30.75
CA ALA A 3 18.67 -22.00 -29.53
C ALA A 3 19.87 -21.86 -28.57
N TYR A 4 20.48 -20.68 -28.52
CA TYR A 4 21.35 -20.33 -27.42
C TYR A 4 20.48 -20.25 -26.16
N SER A 5 20.68 -21.21 -25.25
CA SER A 5 20.21 -21.13 -23.87
C SER A 5 20.90 -19.94 -23.20
N SER A 6 20.30 -18.76 -23.27
CA SER A 6 20.81 -17.56 -22.58
C SER A 6 20.49 -17.69 -21.10
N LYS A 7 21.44 -18.22 -20.33
CA LYS A 7 21.41 -18.16 -18.86
C LYS A 7 21.75 -16.72 -18.45
N THR A 8 20.88 -16.08 -17.69
CA THR A 8 21.10 -14.75 -17.12
C THR A 8 21.36 -14.90 -15.62
N ALA A 9 22.48 -14.37 -15.14
CA ALA A 9 22.75 -14.26 -13.71
C ALA A 9 22.24 -12.91 -13.20
N LEU A 10 21.69 -12.87 -11.99
CA LEU A 10 21.17 -11.66 -11.37
C LEU A 10 21.51 -11.64 -9.88
N LYS A 11 22.17 -10.58 -9.42
CA LYS A 11 22.47 -10.37 -7.99
C LYS A 11 21.62 -9.24 -7.40
N VAL A 12 20.86 -9.55 -6.37
CA VAL A 12 19.94 -8.61 -5.70
C VAL A 12 20.38 -8.40 -4.25
N LEU A 13 20.44 -7.14 -3.81
CA LEU A 13 20.70 -6.75 -2.43
C LEU A 13 19.49 -6.01 -1.85
N THR A 14 19.16 -6.30 -0.59
CA THR A 14 18.29 -5.46 0.23
C THR A 14 18.98 -5.07 1.54
N LEU A 15 18.74 -3.85 2.00
CA LEU A 15 19.28 -3.34 3.27
C LEU A 15 18.38 -2.25 3.87
N ASN A 16 17.91 -2.46 5.11
CA ASN A 16 17.48 -1.37 5.97
C ASN A 16 18.70 -0.57 6.42
N CYS A 17 18.81 0.69 5.98
CA CYS A 17 19.99 1.52 6.16
C CYS A 17 20.02 2.30 7.49
N TRP A 18 18.93 2.24 8.27
CA TRP A 18 18.78 2.98 9.53
C TRP A 18 19.15 4.46 9.37
N GLY A 19 18.60 5.12 8.35
CA GLY A 19 18.94 6.49 8.00
C GLY A 19 18.20 7.55 8.82
N VAL A 20 17.69 7.19 10.01
CA VAL A 20 16.87 8.07 10.86
C VAL A 20 17.60 9.38 11.13
N PHE A 21 16.99 10.50 10.73
CA PHE A 21 17.66 11.80 10.71
C PHE A 21 17.88 12.43 12.09
N THR A 22 17.34 11.85 13.17
CA THR A 22 17.52 12.33 14.53
C THR A 22 18.82 11.76 15.14
N PRO A 23 19.83 12.60 15.46
CA PRO A 23 21.15 12.13 15.89
C PRO A 23 21.13 11.27 17.17
N LEU A 24 20.13 11.44 18.03
CA LEU A 24 19.97 10.65 19.25
C LEU A 24 19.44 9.24 19.00
N ALA A 25 18.79 9.01 17.86
CA ALA A 25 18.20 7.72 17.49
C ALA A 25 19.05 6.93 16.50
N CYS A 26 20.04 7.54 15.86
CA CYS A 26 20.82 6.95 14.79
C CYS A 26 22.29 7.31 14.91
N GLN A 27 23.12 6.32 15.25
CA GLN A 27 24.56 6.51 15.44
C GLN A 27 25.30 6.44 14.10
N TYR A 28 26.36 7.27 13.96
CA TYR A 28 27.27 7.29 12.81
C TYR A 28 26.59 7.48 11.44
N ARG A 29 25.41 8.10 11.38
CA ARG A 29 24.64 8.24 10.13
C ARG A 29 25.44 8.91 9.01
N SER A 30 26.15 9.99 9.33
CA SER A 30 26.96 10.77 8.38
C SER A 30 28.10 9.97 7.76
N GLU A 31 28.57 8.93 8.44
CA GLU A 31 29.66 8.06 8.02
C GLU A 31 29.12 6.80 7.34
N ARG A 32 28.08 6.18 7.90
CA ARG A 32 27.48 4.94 7.39
C ARG A 32 26.81 5.11 6.03
N ILE A 33 26.03 6.18 5.82
CA ILE A 33 25.33 6.39 4.53
C ILE A 33 26.32 6.50 3.35
N PRO A 34 27.38 7.34 3.43
CA PRO A 34 28.47 7.30 2.45
C PRO A 34 29.13 5.93 2.28
N ALA A 35 29.41 5.21 3.39
CA ALA A 35 30.07 3.91 3.33
C ALA A 35 29.20 2.85 2.62
N ILE A 36 27.88 2.85 2.84
CA ILE A 36 26.92 2.02 2.09
C ILE A 36 27.05 2.31 0.59
N GLY A 37 27.07 3.60 0.21
CA GLY A 37 27.26 4.02 -1.17
C GLY A 37 28.58 3.51 -1.78
N ASP A 38 29.68 3.60 -1.04
CA ASP A 38 30.99 3.12 -1.47
C ASP A 38 31.01 1.60 -1.66
N LYS A 39 30.44 0.84 -0.71
CA LYS A 39 30.37 -0.63 -0.80
C LYS A 39 29.52 -1.08 -1.99
N VAL A 40 28.38 -0.44 -2.24
CA VAL A 40 27.52 -0.77 -3.40
C VAL A 40 28.22 -0.39 -4.72
N ALA A 41 28.98 0.71 -4.74
CA ALA A 41 29.71 1.16 -5.92
C ALA A 41 30.84 0.21 -6.38
N GLU A 42 31.24 -0.76 -5.56
CA GLU A 42 32.17 -1.84 -5.95
C GLU A 42 31.62 -2.71 -7.10
N GLY A 43 30.32 -2.64 -7.39
CA GLY A 43 29.70 -3.28 -8.55
C GLY A 43 29.37 -4.76 -8.37
N GLU A 44 29.27 -5.23 -7.12
CA GLU A 44 28.94 -6.62 -6.78
C GLU A 44 27.48 -6.97 -7.09
N PHE A 45 26.57 -6.00 -7.02
CA PHE A 45 25.12 -6.21 -7.15
C PHE A 45 24.59 -5.62 -8.45
N ASP A 46 23.50 -6.19 -9.00
CA ASP A 46 22.84 -5.68 -10.20
C ASP A 46 21.58 -4.86 -9.89
N ILE A 47 20.88 -5.19 -8.80
CA ILE A 47 19.73 -4.44 -8.29
C ILE A 47 19.86 -4.31 -6.77
N VAL A 48 19.72 -3.09 -6.26
CA VAL A 48 19.83 -2.77 -4.83
C VAL A 48 18.56 -2.05 -4.39
N LEU A 49 17.90 -2.56 -3.35
CA LEU A 49 16.67 -2.00 -2.80
C LEU A 49 16.92 -1.61 -1.34
N LEU A 50 16.87 -0.32 -1.04
CA LEU A 50 17.21 0.20 0.28
C LEU A 50 15.95 0.69 1.00
N GLN A 51 15.93 0.49 2.33
CA GLN A 51 14.91 1.01 3.22
C GLN A 51 15.54 2.03 4.19
N GLU A 52 14.69 2.86 4.81
CA GLU A 52 15.07 3.90 5.76
C GLU A 52 15.99 5.02 5.22
N ILE A 53 15.92 5.30 3.93
CA ILE A 53 16.51 6.52 3.34
C ILE A 53 15.51 7.67 3.45
N TRP A 54 15.44 8.30 4.62
CA TRP A 54 14.41 9.29 4.98
C TRP A 54 14.64 10.70 4.43
N THR A 55 15.82 11.00 3.87
CA THR A 55 16.10 12.37 3.40
C THR A 55 16.57 12.39 1.95
N GLN A 56 16.12 13.42 1.21
CA GLN A 56 16.61 13.68 -0.14
C GLN A 56 18.12 13.93 -0.18
N ALA A 57 18.69 14.46 0.91
CA ALA A 57 20.13 14.65 1.04
C ALA A 57 20.89 13.31 1.06
N ASP A 58 20.45 12.34 1.87
CA ASP A 58 21.05 11.00 1.91
C ASP A 58 20.89 10.29 0.57
N TYR A 59 19.69 10.37 -0.02
CA TYR A 59 19.43 9.78 -1.33
C TYR A 59 20.36 10.37 -2.40
N LYS A 60 20.60 11.67 -2.37
CA LYS A 60 21.55 12.32 -3.28
C LYS A 60 22.99 11.83 -3.06
N ILE A 61 23.44 11.70 -1.81
CA ILE A 61 24.78 11.17 -1.49
C ILE A 61 24.94 9.75 -2.08
N LEU A 62 23.91 8.91 -1.90
CA LEU A 62 23.90 7.55 -2.45
C LEU A 62 23.91 7.56 -3.98
N CYS A 63 23.10 8.41 -4.63
CA CYS A 63 23.13 8.57 -6.09
C CYS A 63 24.51 8.95 -6.59
N ASP A 64 25.13 9.98 -6.02
CA ASP A 64 26.43 10.48 -6.47
C ASP A 64 27.54 9.39 -6.38
N LYS A 65 27.45 8.47 -5.41
CA LYS A 65 28.40 7.35 -5.24
C LYS A 65 28.06 6.13 -6.10
N ILE A 66 26.79 5.75 -6.17
CA ILE A 66 26.34 4.47 -6.74
C ILE A 66 26.12 4.55 -8.25
N GLN A 67 25.73 5.72 -8.78
CA GLN A 67 25.35 5.91 -10.18
C GLN A 67 26.39 5.40 -11.22
N PRO A 68 27.72 5.43 -10.97
CA PRO A 68 28.69 4.80 -11.88
C PRO A 68 28.50 3.29 -12.08
N ALA A 69 28.01 2.57 -11.07
CA ALA A 69 27.76 1.13 -11.12
C ALA A 69 26.30 0.80 -11.44
N LEU A 70 25.35 1.56 -10.88
CA LEU A 70 23.90 1.35 -11.01
C LEU A 70 23.22 2.66 -11.44
N PRO A 71 23.20 2.97 -12.75
CA PRO A 71 22.81 4.30 -13.23
C PRO A 71 21.31 4.58 -13.19
N TYR A 72 20.45 3.56 -13.06
CA TYR A 72 19.00 3.73 -13.04
C TYR A 72 18.50 3.72 -11.60
N THR A 73 17.93 4.84 -11.15
CA THR A 73 17.55 5.02 -9.76
C THR A 73 16.11 5.50 -9.62
N HIS A 74 15.47 5.15 -8.51
CA HIS A 74 14.15 5.64 -8.16
C HIS A 74 14.00 5.84 -6.64
N TYR A 75 13.34 6.92 -6.24
CA TYR A 75 13.06 7.26 -4.85
C TYR A 75 11.55 7.47 -4.67
N TYR A 76 10.98 6.80 -3.68
CA TYR A 76 9.55 6.81 -3.42
C TYR A 76 9.20 7.90 -2.39
N ASN A 77 8.54 8.97 -2.85
CA ASN A 77 8.15 10.09 -1.99
C ASN A 77 6.79 9.82 -1.35
N SER A 78 6.74 9.75 -0.02
CA SER A 78 5.50 9.53 0.76
C SER A 78 5.57 10.26 2.10
N GLY A 79 4.44 10.38 2.80
CA GLY A 79 4.40 10.85 4.19
C GLY A 79 4.96 12.26 4.42
N LEU A 80 5.35 12.53 5.67
CA LEU A 80 6.02 13.77 6.07
C LEU A 80 7.53 13.70 5.82
N PHE A 81 8.12 12.50 5.93
CA PHE A 81 9.57 12.27 5.87
C PHE A 81 10.01 11.40 4.68
N GLY A 82 9.16 11.12 3.69
CA GLY A 82 9.46 10.13 2.66
C GLY A 82 9.07 8.71 3.10
N SER A 83 8.87 7.79 2.14
CA SER A 83 8.61 6.36 2.43
C SER A 83 9.83 5.66 3.04
N GLY A 84 11.03 6.25 2.88
CA GLY A 84 12.31 5.63 3.19
C GLY A 84 12.81 4.67 2.12
N LEU A 85 12.09 4.49 1.00
CA LEU A 85 12.39 3.46 0.00
C LEU A 85 13.09 4.05 -1.22
N CYS A 86 14.14 3.36 -1.68
CA CYS A 86 14.74 3.63 -2.98
C CYS A 86 15.28 2.38 -3.66
N VAL A 87 15.47 2.47 -4.98
CA VAL A 87 15.98 1.39 -5.83
C VAL A 87 17.11 1.93 -6.69
N PHE A 88 18.19 1.15 -6.80
CA PHE A 88 19.28 1.35 -7.74
C PHE A 88 19.39 0.10 -8.62
N SER A 89 19.52 0.29 -9.93
CA SER A 89 19.60 -0.79 -10.90
C SER A 89 20.66 -0.53 -11.95
N LYS A 90 21.33 -1.61 -12.33
CA LYS A 90 22.19 -1.68 -13.50
C LYS A 90 21.39 -1.62 -14.80
N PHE A 91 20.12 -1.99 -14.74
CA PHE A 91 19.23 -2.15 -15.89
C PHE A 91 18.15 -1.06 -15.91
N PRO A 92 17.63 -0.69 -17.09
CA PRO A 92 16.60 0.34 -17.20
C PRO A 92 15.35 0.03 -16.37
N ILE A 93 14.95 1.00 -15.54
CA ILE A 93 13.62 1.05 -14.92
C ILE A 93 12.66 1.66 -15.95
N ILE A 94 11.70 0.89 -16.42
CA ILE A 94 10.79 1.29 -17.50
C ILE A 94 9.42 1.79 -16.99
N GLU A 95 8.98 1.34 -15.81
CA GLU A 95 7.74 1.77 -15.17
C GLU A 95 7.89 1.74 -13.64
N THR A 96 7.16 2.61 -12.95
CA THR A 96 7.10 2.62 -11.48
C THR A 96 5.68 2.84 -10.96
N LEU A 97 5.40 2.28 -9.79
CA LEU A 97 4.14 2.48 -9.07
C LEU A 97 4.39 2.37 -7.56
N GLU A 98 3.75 3.21 -6.75
CA GLU A 98 3.82 3.12 -5.29
C GLU A 98 2.43 2.89 -4.70
N TYR A 99 2.34 1.96 -3.75
CA TYR A 99 1.15 1.73 -2.96
C TYR A 99 1.43 2.05 -1.49
N ARG A 100 0.83 3.13 -0.97
CA ARG A 100 0.91 3.49 0.44
C ARG A 100 -0.07 2.67 1.26
N TYR A 101 0.40 2.07 2.33
CA TYR A 101 -0.47 1.28 3.20
C TYR A 101 -1.50 2.14 3.92
N SER A 102 -2.68 1.55 4.16
CA SER A 102 -3.80 2.26 4.78
C SER A 102 -3.59 2.52 6.28
N LEU A 103 -2.86 1.62 6.96
CA LEU A 103 -2.60 1.64 8.40
C LEU A 103 -1.10 1.78 8.69
N ASN A 104 -0.65 2.98 9.04
CA ASN A 104 0.77 3.31 9.29
C ASN A 104 1.10 3.63 10.75
N GLY A 105 0.21 3.33 11.69
CA GLY A 105 0.43 3.53 13.12
C GLY A 105 -0.40 4.68 13.69
N TYR A 106 -0.07 5.14 14.89
CA TYR A 106 -0.86 6.12 15.62
C TYR A 106 -0.23 7.53 15.56
N ALA A 107 -0.96 8.49 15.00
CA ALA A 107 -0.49 9.88 14.86
C ALA A 107 -0.07 10.55 16.18
N HIS A 108 -0.70 10.16 17.29
CA HIS A 108 -0.41 10.73 18.61
C HIS A 108 0.86 10.15 19.27
N LYS A 109 1.40 9.04 18.75
CA LYS A 109 2.61 8.41 19.29
C LYS A 109 3.83 8.92 18.55
N VAL A 110 4.19 10.16 18.83
CA VAL A 110 5.30 10.88 18.16
C VAL A 110 6.65 10.18 18.24
N TYR A 111 6.85 9.29 19.21
CA TYR A 111 8.06 8.49 19.37
C TYR A 111 8.08 7.22 18.47
N HIS A 112 6.99 6.92 17.77
CA HIS A 112 6.87 5.81 16.83
C HIS A 112 6.77 6.40 15.41
N GLY A 113 7.85 6.30 14.65
CA GLY A 113 8.05 7.07 13.42
C GLY A 113 7.18 6.65 12.22
N ASP A 114 6.63 5.43 12.23
CA ASP A 114 5.95 4.80 11.08
C ASP A 114 4.82 5.65 10.49
N TRP A 115 4.06 6.33 11.35
CA TRP A 115 2.93 7.15 10.90
C TRP A 115 3.38 8.33 10.03
N PHE A 116 4.53 8.93 10.39
CA PHE A 116 5.10 10.07 9.69
C PHE A 116 5.86 9.66 8.43
N GLY A 117 6.46 8.46 8.41
CA GLY A 117 7.09 7.91 7.20
C GLY A 117 6.07 7.55 6.12
N GLY A 118 4.86 7.11 6.51
CA GLY A 118 3.84 6.71 5.55
C GLY A 118 4.27 5.48 4.76
N LYS A 119 4.51 4.37 5.48
CA LYS A 119 5.00 3.10 4.94
C LYS A 119 4.22 2.67 3.69
N SER A 120 4.94 2.07 2.76
CA SER A 120 4.45 1.72 1.43
C SER A 120 5.19 0.50 0.86
N VAL A 121 4.71 0.01 -0.29
CA VAL A 121 5.45 -0.85 -1.20
C VAL A 121 5.61 -0.14 -2.54
N GLY A 122 6.85 -0.07 -3.02
CA GLY A 122 7.20 0.49 -4.32
C GLY A 122 7.48 -0.62 -5.34
N LEU A 123 6.98 -0.47 -6.56
CA LEU A 123 7.23 -1.31 -7.73
C LEU A 123 8.11 -0.57 -8.72
N CYS A 124 9.20 -1.21 -9.16
CA CYS A 124 9.90 -0.88 -10.40
C CYS A 124 9.77 -2.05 -11.39
N LYS A 125 9.32 -1.79 -12.61
CA LYS A 125 9.44 -2.73 -13.73
C LYS A 125 10.80 -2.51 -14.39
N VAL A 126 11.66 -3.53 -14.36
CA VAL A 126 13.06 -3.48 -14.79
C VAL A 126 13.24 -4.37 -16.02
N GLN A 127 13.88 -3.85 -17.05
CA GLN A 127 14.12 -4.58 -18.30
C GLN A 127 15.55 -5.14 -18.38
N ILE A 128 15.67 -6.47 -18.32
CA ILE A 128 16.95 -7.20 -18.39
C ILE A 128 17.02 -7.97 -19.70
N GLY A 129 17.52 -7.31 -20.75
CA GLY A 129 17.42 -7.85 -22.12
C GLY A 129 15.96 -8.02 -22.51
N ASP A 130 15.55 -9.26 -22.82
CA ASP A 130 14.17 -9.60 -23.16
C ASP A 130 13.31 -9.97 -21.94
N ILE A 131 13.88 -9.93 -20.72
CA ILE A 131 13.21 -10.36 -19.48
C ILE A 131 12.64 -9.12 -18.77
N ILE A 132 11.34 -9.13 -18.47
CA ILE A 132 10.68 -8.13 -17.65
C ILE A 132 10.64 -8.62 -16.20
N VAL A 133 11.37 -7.92 -15.33
CA VAL A 133 11.45 -8.22 -13.90
C VAL A 133 10.72 -7.14 -13.12
N ASN A 134 9.66 -7.50 -12.42
CA ASN A 134 9.06 -6.59 -11.44
C ASN A 134 9.80 -6.76 -10.10
N VAL A 135 10.39 -5.66 -9.63
CA VAL A 135 11.04 -5.61 -8.31
C VAL A 135 10.22 -4.74 -7.35
N TYR A 136 9.94 -5.28 -6.17
CA TYR A 136 9.16 -4.62 -5.13
C TYR A 136 10.06 -4.33 -3.92
N ASN A 137 10.05 -3.09 -3.46
CA ASN A 137 10.72 -2.67 -2.22
C ASN A 137 9.65 -2.30 -1.18
N THR A 138 9.75 -2.81 0.03
CA THR A 138 8.82 -2.45 1.12
C THR A 138 9.54 -2.30 2.44
N HIS A 139 8.96 -1.51 3.33
CA HIS A 139 9.28 -1.49 4.75
C HIS A 139 7.96 -1.53 5.52
N LEU A 140 7.63 -2.64 6.17
CA LEU A 140 6.38 -2.74 6.93
C LEU A 140 6.49 -2.02 8.29
N HIS A 141 5.37 -1.89 8.99
CA HIS A 141 5.31 -1.23 10.29
C HIS A 141 6.19 -1.96 11.31
N ALA A 142 6.93 -1.24 12.15
CA ALA A 142 7.81 -1.84 13.14
C ALA A 142 7.04 -2.52 14.30
N GLU A 143 7.67 -3.51 14.93
CA GLU A 143 7.23 -4.07 16.22
C GLU A 143 7.98 -3.39 17.37
N TYR A 144 7.30 -2.52 18.11
CA TYR A 144 7.92 -1.75 19.20
C TYR A 144 7.97 -2.51 20.54
N ASN A 145 7.20 -3.59 20.69
CA ASN A 145 7.13 -4.37 21.92
C ASN A 145 6.54 -5.76 21.67
N GLU A 146 7.36 -6.80 21.79
CA GLU A 146 6.94 -8.19 21.52
C GLU A 146 5.89 -8.72 22.51
N LEU A 147 5.98 -8.30 23.78
CA LEU A 147 5.07 -8.75 24.83
C LEU A 147 3.68 -8.09 24.74
N ARG A 148 3.64 -6.88 24.17
CA ARG A 148 2.42 -6.08 24.04
C ARG A 148 2.40 -5.36 22.71
N ASP A 149 2.29 -6.15 21.65
CA ASP A 149 2.23 -5.61 20.31
C ASP A 149 0.83 -5.04 19.97
N GLU A 150 0.71 -3.73 20.08
CA GLU A 150 -0.49 -2.99 19.71
C GLU A 150 -0.62 -2.72 18.21
N TYR A 151 0.42 -3.03 17.43
CA TYR A 151 0.48 -2.80 15.99
C TYR A 151 0.29 -4.08 15.18
N LEU A 152 -0.01 -5.21 15.82
CA LEU A 152 -0.20 -6.50 15.12
C LEU A 152 -1.24 -6.38 14.00
N ALA A 153 -2.38 -5.75 14.29
CA ALA A 153 -3.44 -5.54 13.30
C ALA A 153 -2.97 -4.65 12.13
N HIS A 154 -2.09 -3.68 12.39
CA HIS A 154 -1.50 -2.84 11.36
C HIS A 154 -0.56 -3.67 10.48
N ARG A 155 0.43 -4.36 11.07
CA ARG A 155 1.39 -5.19 10.33
C ARG A 155 0.70 -6.26 9.48
N VAL A 156 -0.33 -6.91 10.04
CA VAL A 156 -1.10 -7.94 9.32
C VAL A 156 -1.96 -7.35 8.19
N ALA A 157 -2.54 -6.17 8.37
CA ALA A 157 -3.24 -5.47 7.30
C ALA A 157 -2.27 -5.06 6.18
N GLN A 158 -1.11 -4.51 6.51
CA GLN A 158 -0.08 -4.15 5.54
C GLN A 158 0.44 -5.39 4.78
N ALA A 159 0.68 -6.50 5.46
CA ALA A 159 1.07 -7.76 4.85
C ALA A 159 0.03 -8.25 3.83
N PHE A 160 -1.26 -8.17 4.17
CA PHE A 160 -2.34 -8.48 3.25
C PHE A 160 -2.37 -7.51 2.05
N GLU A 161 -2.33 -6.20 2.30
CA GLU A 161 -2.33 -5.17 1.25
C GLU A 161 -1.14 -5.30 0.29
N MET A 162 0.07 -5.52 0.82
CA MET A 162 1.27 -5.78 0.03
C MET A 162 1.07 -7.00 -0.87
N SER A 163 0.61 -8.11 -0.31
CA SER A 163 0.41 -9.35 -1.06
C SER A 163 -0.65 -9.22 -2.16
N GLN A 164 -1.69 -8.41 -1.92
CA GLN A 164 -2.71 -8.04 -2.90
C GLN A 164 -2.13 -7.16 -4.00
N PHE A 165 -1.40 -6.11 -3.63
CA PHE A 165 -0.77 -5.20 -4.57
C PHE A 165 0.18 -5.94 -5.51
N VAL A 166 1.09 -6.77 -4.98
CA VAL A 166 1.96 -7.62 -5.79
C VAL A 166 1.12 -8.51 -6.70
N LYS A 167 0.14 -9.24 -6.15
CA LYS A 167 -0.69 -10.17 -6.93
C LYS A 167 -1.31 -9.50 -8.16
N HIS A 168 -1.86 -8.29 -8.01
CA HIS A 168 -2.54 -7.60 -9.12
C HIS A 168 -1.59 -6.90 -10.08
N THR A 169 -0.37 -6.56 -9.67
CA THR A 169 0.57 -5.75 -10.49
C THR A 169 1.68 -6.57 -11.15
N SER A 170 1.71 -7.89 -10.95
CA SER A 170 2.78 -8.77 -11.43
C SER A 170 2.28 -9.92 -12.29
N GLU A 171 1.11 -9.81 -12.92
CA GLU A 171 0.56 -10.96 -13.65
C GLU A 171 1.19 -11.17 -15.03
N THR A 172 1.77 -10.14 -15.67
CA THR A 172 2.38 -10.28 -17.01
C THR A 172 3.89 -10.09 -17.09
N CYS A 173 4.57 -9.77 -15.98
CA CYS A 173 6.03 -9.79 -15.98
C CYS A 173 6.54 -11.24 -15.98
N ASP A 174 7.78 -11.47 -16.41
CA ASP A 174 8.37 -12.82 -16.43
C ASP A 174 8.74 -13.27 -15.01
N ILE A 175 9.37 -12.38 -14.27
CA ILE A 175 9.95 -12.61 -12.95
C ILE A 175 9.42 -11.58 -11.95
N VAL A 176 9.20 -12.02 -10.72
CA VAL A 176 8.76 -11.18 -9.59
C VAL A 176 9.77 -11.34 -8.47
N ILE A 177 10.30 -10.23 -7.97
CA ILE A 177 11.19 -10.18 -6.81
C ILE A 177 10.62 -9.17 -5.82
N ALA A 178 10.40 -9.55 -4.57
CA ALA A 178 9.96 -8.64 -3.51
C ALA A 178 10.96 -8.67 -2.36
N THR A 179 11.45 -7.50 -1.95
CA THR A 179 12.48 -7.38 -0.92
C THR A 179 12.16 -6.30 0.09
N GLY A 180 12.90 -6.33 1.19
CA GLY A 180 12.93 -5.28 2.19
C GLY A 180 12.79 -5.79 3.61
N ASP A 181 12.66 -4.84 4.53
CA ASP A 181 12.40 -5.09 5.94
C ASP A 181 10.89 -5.30 6.15
N PHE A 182 10.51 -6.54 6.41
CA PHE A 182 9.12 -6.90 6.60
C PHE A 182 8.66 -6.72 8.04
N ASN A 183 9.56 -6.45 8.99
CA ASN A 183 9.21 -6.38 10.42
C ASN A 183 8.36 -7.57 10.90
N LEU A 184 8.56 -8.73 10.27
CA LEU A 184 7.81 -9.96 10.50
C LEU A 184 8.80 -11.12 10.47
N GLN A 185 8.81 -11.92 11.52
CA GLN A 185 9.61 -13.15 11.55
C GLN A 185 8.97 -14.23 10.65
N PRO A 186 9.73 -15.26 10.22
CA PRO A 186 9.20 -16.28 9.31
C PRO A 186 7.95 -17.02 9.85
N SER A 187 7.84 -17.12 11.18
CA SER A 187 6.75 -17.79 11.89
C SER A 187 5.46 -16.93 11.96
N SER A 188 5.56 -15.61 11.77
CA SER A 188 4.48 -14.65 11.91
C SER A 188 3.37 -14.88 10.87
N LEU A 189 2.11 -14.63 11.25
CA LEU A 189 0.97 -14.76 10.32
C LEU A 189 1.04 -13.78 9.14
N GLY A 190 1.53 -12.56 9.35
CA GLY A 190 1.74 -11.60 8.26
C GLY A 190 2.69 -12.14 7.19
N HIS A 191 3.83 -12.71 7.60
CA HIS A 191 4.80 -13.32 6.68
C HIS A 191 4.15 -14.47 5.90
N LYS A 192 3.41 -15.34 6.58
CA LYS A 192 2.65 -16.44 5.95
C LYS A 192 1.62 -15.96 4.93
N VAL A 193 0.95 -14.83 5.19
CA VAL A 193 0.02 -14.21 4.23
C VAL A 193 0.77 -13.68 3.01
N ILE A 194 1.91 -13.01 3.19
CA ILE A 194 2.74 -12.52 2.07
C ILE A 194 3.19 -13.70 1.19
N MET A 195 3.71 -14.76 1.81
CA MET A 195 4.18 -15.95 1.10
C MET A 195 3.05 -16.63 0.32
N SER A 196 1.92 -16.92 0.97
CA SER A 196 0.82 -17.67 0.36
C SER A 196 0.01 -16.85 -0.65
N ASN A 197 -0.44 -15.63 -0.30
CA ASN A 197 -1.26 -14.80 -1.19
C ASN A 197 -0.42 -14.14 -2.30
N GLY A 198 0.82 -13.73 -1.98
CA GLY A 198 1.80 -13.22 -2.96
C GLY A 198 2.42 -14.31 -3.83
N ASN A 199 2.27 -15.59 -3.44
CA ASN A 199 2.75 -16.79 -4.14
C ASN A 199 4.28 -16.92 -4.24
N PHE A 200 4.99 -16.51 -3.21
CA PHE A 200 6.44 -16.40 -3.24
C PHE A 200 7.17 -17.68 -2.80
N LEU A 201 8.41 -17.80 -3.28
CA LEU A 201 9.46 -18.57 -2.64
C LEU A 201 10.36 -17.60 -1.86
N ASP A 202 10.93 -18.07 -0.77
CA ASP A 202 11.89 -17.33 0.03
C ASP A 202 13.30 -17.76 -0.39
N ALA A 203 14.13 -16.81 -0.87
CA ALA A 203 15.48 -17.10 -1.33
C ALA A 203 16.33 -17.80 -0.26
N TRP A 204 16.17 -17.43 1.01
CA TRP A 204 16.94 -18.03 2.10
C TRP A 204 16.67 -19.53 2.27
N THR A 205 15.40 -19.93 2.19
CA THR A 205 14.98 -21.32 2.43
C THR A 205 14.94 -22.17 1.17
N SER A 206 15.06 -21.55 -0.01
CA SER A 206 15.00 -22.24 -1.31
C SER A 206 16.30 -22.20 -2.11
N GLN A 207 17.37 -21.66 -1.53
CA GLN A 207 18.70 -21.66 -2.14
C GLN A 207 19.25 -23.07 -2.32
N LYS A 208 20.15 -23.24 -3.31
CA LYS A 208 20.85 -24.51 -3.56
C LYS A 208 22.08 -24.70 -2.69
N ASP A 209 22.68 -23.60 -2.24
CA ASP A 209 23.84 -23.65 -1.37
C ASP A 209 23.45 -23.96 0.07
N GLU A 210 23.75 -25.17 0.51
CA GLU A 210 23.45 -25.62 1.88
C GLU A 210 24.41 -25.00 2.91
N SER A 211 25.52 -24.35 2.51
CA SER A 211 26.51 -23.84 3.46
C SER A 211 26.00 -22.72 4.37
N GLU A 212 25.02 -21.95 3.89
CA GLU A 212 24.36 -20.88 4.66
C GLU A 212 23.07 -21.38 5.34
N ALA A 213 22.56 -22.54 4.92
CA ALA A 213 21.26 -23.08 5.32
C ALA A 213 21.21 -23.52 6.79
N GLU A 214 22.37 -23.70 7.45
CA GLU A 214 22.46 -24.00 8.87
C GLU A 214 22.26 -22.76 9.77
N SER A 215 22.24 -21.54 9.21
CA SER A 215 21.99 -20.31 9.96
C SER A 215 20.55 -19.79 9.77
N ASP A 216 19.98 -19.21 10.82
CA ASP A 216 18.61 -18.69 10.85
C ASP A 216 18.40 -17.44 9.96
N GLY A 217 19.45 -16.99 9.25
CA GLY A 217 19.42 -15.81 8.38
C GLY A 217 19.05 -14.54 9.13
N THR A 218 19.52 -14.41 10.37
CA THR A 218 19.19 -13.26 11.22
C THR A 218 19.88 -12.00 10.72
N THR A 219 19.12 -10.91 10.70
CA THR A 219 19.50 -9.64 10.11
C THR A 219 19.44 -8.51 11.12
N CYS A 220 18.64 -8.63 12.18
CA CYS A 220 18.43 -7.59 13.17
C CYS A 220 18.68 -8.13 14.60
N GLU A 221 19.03 -7.24 15.52
CA GLU A 221 19.28 -7.54 16.93
C GLU A 221 20.30 -8.66 17.15
N ARG A 222 21.29 -8.76 16.26
CA ARG A 222 22.34 -9.78 16.34
C ARG A 222 23.35 -9.45 17.44
N PRO A 223 23.87 -10.45 18.18
CA PRO A 223 24.86 -10.22 19.25
C PRO A 223 26.17 -9.57 18.78
N ASP A 224 26.55 -9.77 17.52
CA ASP A 224 27.75 -9.21 16.90
C ASP A 224 27.56 -7.77 16.40
N ASN A 225 26.31 -7.32 16.20
CA ASN A 225 26.02 -5.94 15.80
C ASN A 225 26.07 -5.00 17.03
N PRO A 226 26.93 -3.96 17.03
CA PRO A 226 27.09 -3.07 18.18
C PRO A 226 25.88 -2.16 18.46
N PHE A 227 24.90 -2.12 17.55
CA PHE A 227 23.67 -1.35 17.72
C PHE A 227 22.54 -2.13 18.41
N SER A 228 22.69 -3.45 18.56
CA SER A 228 21.68 -4.33 19.16
C SER A 228 21.43 -4.00 20.63
N SER A 229 20.17 -4.11 21.03
CA SER A 229 19.74 -3.95 22.42
C SER A 229 20.24 -5.10 23.28
N PRO A 230 21.03 -4.84 24.34
CA PRO A 230 21.51 -5.90 25.24
C PRO A 230 20.39 -6.66 25.95
N SER A 231 19.21 -6.04 26.07
CA SER A 231 18.03 -6.69 26.64
C SER A 231 17.36 -7.65 25.65
N PHE A 232 17.35 -7.29 24.36
CA PHE A 232 16.75 -8.10 23.30
C PHE A 232 17.63 -9.29 22.95
N VAL A 233 18.95 -9.10 22.86
CA VAL A 233 19.92 -10.18 22.64
C VAL A 233 19.84 -11.27 23.73
N LYS A 234 19.43 -10.92 24.96
CA LYS A 234 19.23 -11.93 26.02
C LYS A 234 18.04 -12.86 25.76
N THR A 235 16.98 -12.36 25.15
CA THR A 235 15.78 -13.14 24.80
C THR A 235 15.91 -13.79 23.42
N HIS A 236 16.69 -13.19 22.53
CA HIS A 236 16.97 -13.63 21.17
C HIS A 236 18.49 -13.77 20.96
N PRO A 237 19.12 -14.83 21.50
CA PRO A 237 20.58 -14.98 21.50
C PRO A 237 21.21 -15.10 20.11
N ASN A 238 20.42 -15.35 19.06
CA ASN A 238 20.88 -15.42 17.68
C ASN A 238 20.47 -14.20 16.83
N GLY A 239 19.76 -13.23 17.42
CA GLY A 239 19.03 -12.19 16.70
C GLY A 239 17.74 -12.70 16.06
N ILE A 240 17.17 -11.89 15.17
CA ILE A 240 15.92 -12.17 14.46
C ILE A 240 16.06 -11.90 12.97
N ARG A 241 15.24 -12.57 12.16
CA ARG A 241 15.19 -12.40 10.71
C ARG A 241 14.00 -11.53 10.33
N LEU A 242 14.27 -10.34 9.80
CA LEU A 242 13.26 -9.37 9.39
C LEU A 242 13.36 -8.96 7.92
N ASP A 243 14.53 -9.18 7.30
CA ASP A 243 14.80 -8.77 5.92
C ASP A 243 14.76 -9.98 4.99
N TYR A 244 14.07 -9.81 3.85
CA TYR A 244 13.77 -10.91 2.94
C TYR A 244 14.09 -10.55 1.49
N ILE A 245 14.47 -11.57 0.72
CA ILE A 245 14.39 -11.56 -0.74
C ILE A 245 13.46 -12.70 -1.12
N LEU A 246 12.25 -12.34 -1.54
CA LEU A 246 11.23 -13.24 -2.03
C LEU A 246 11.19 -13.22 -3.55
N TYR A 247 10.97 -14.36 -4.20
CA TYR A 247 10.93 -14.43 -5.65
C TYR A 247 9.94 -15.48 -6.18
N ARG A 248 9.55 -15.32 -7.44
CA ARG A 248 8.79 -16.31 -8.22
C ARG A 248 8.85 -15.97 -9.71
N ASN A 249 8.47 -16.92 -10.55
CA ASN A 249 8.29 -16.76 -11.99
C ASN A 249 6.79 -16.93 -12.38
N ASN A 250 6.35 -16.21 -13.42
CA ASN A 250 4.99 -16.32 -13.98
C ASN A 250 4.86 -17.27 -15.17
N GLY A 251 5.96 -17.58 -15.85
CA GLY A 251 6.01 -18.50 -16.99
C GLY A 251 7.06 -18.08 -18.00
N GLY A 252 7.42 -18.98 -18.94
CA GLY A 252 8.41 -18.70 -19.98
C GLY A 252 9.87 -18.65 -19.54
N TYR A 253 10.10 -18.51 -18.23
CA TYR A 253 11.41 -18.52 -17.58
C TYR A 253 11.36 -19.31 -16.28
N ASP A 254 12.43 -20.04 -15.99
CA ASP A 254 12.72 -20.58 -14.68
C ASP A 254 13.69 -19.67 -13.96
N MET A 255 13.49 -19.49 -12.66
CA MET A 255 14.39 -18.76 -11.79
C MET A 255 14.73 -19.64 -10.59
N GLU A 256 16.02 -19.77 -10.32
CA GLU A 256 16.54 -20.57 -9.22
C GLU A 256 17.43 -19.67 -8.36
N CYS A 257 17.26 -19.73 -7.04
CA CYS A 257 18.20 -19.11 -6.10
C CYS A 257 19.43 -20.01 -5.98
N ASP A 258 20.57 -19.54 -6.48
CA ASP A 258 21.83 -20.26 -6.36
C ASP A 258 22.36 -20.14 -4.93
N ARG A 259 22.36 -18.92 -4.37
CA ARG A 259 22.84 -18.61 -3.02
C ARG A 259 22.08 -17.40 -2.44
N CYS A 260 21.84 -17.42 -1.14
CA CYS A 260 21.28 -16.31 -0.36
C CYS A 260 22.06 -16.18 0.96
N TYR A 261 22.63 -15.00 1.24
CA TYR A 261 23.58 -14.80 2.33
C TYR A 261 23.44 -13.42 2.98
N VAL A 262 23.85 -13.34 4.25
CA VAL A 262 23.96 -12.08 5.00
C VAL A 262 25.26 -11.37 4.62
N THR A 263 25.21 -10.04 4.48
CA THR A 263 26.32 -9.18 4.06
C THR A 263 26.18 -7.79 4.66
N LEU A 264 27.07 -6.85 4.31
CA LEU A 264 27.07 -5.47 4.83
C LEU A 264 26.99 -5.41 6.37
N GLN A 265 27.79 -6.22 7.06
CA GLN A 265 27.93 -6.23 8.52
C GLN A 265 28.85 -5.08 9.00
N GLN A 266 29.99 -5.39 9.59
CA GLN A 266 30.97 -4.38 10.01
C GLN A 266 31.54 -3.59 8.83
N VAL A 267 31.59 -2.27 8.94
CA VAL A 267 32.31 -1.42 7.98
C VAL A 267 33.82 -1.67 8.14
N PRO A 268 34.57 -1.99 7.06
CA PRO A 268 35.99 -2.32 7.16
C PRO A 268 36.80 -1.24 7.89
N GLY A 269 37.50 -1.64 8.96
CA GLY A 269 38.35 -0.75 9.76
C GLY A 269 37.60 0.19 10.71
N GLN A 270 36.28 0.08 10.82
CA GLN A 270 35.45 0.91 11.70
C GLN A 270 34.83 0.09 12.84
N PRO A 271 34.53 0.69 14.00
CA PRO A 271 33.95 -0.02 15.15
C PRO A 271 32.43 -0.24 15.03
N TYR A 272 31.81 0.06 13.88
CA TYR A 272 30.37 0.01 13.67
C TYR A 272 29.99 -0.75 12.39
N HIS A 273 28.76 -1.26 12.35
CA HIS A 273 28.17 -1.89 11.17
C HIS A 273 27.67 -0.84 10.16
N TYR A 274 27.40 -1.27 8.91
CA TYR A 274 26.78 -0.41 7.91
C TYR A 274 25.38 0.04 8.35
N SER A 275 24.67 -0.77 9.13
CA SER A 275 23.36 -0.45 9.73
C SER A 275 23.09 -1.28 11.00
N ASP A 276 22.01 -0.99 11.72
CA ASP A 276 21.49 -1.84 12.80
C ASP A 276 20.85 -3.13 12.29
N HIS A 277 20.56 -3.17 10.98
CA HIS A 277 20.29 -4.38 10.22
C HIS A 277 21.52 -4.78 9.37
N ASP A 278 21.79 -6.07 9.26
CA ASP A 278 22.72 -6.60 8.26
C ASP A 278 21.98 -6.80 6.92
N GLY A 279 22.67 -6.55 5.81
CA GLY A 279 22.11 -6.68 4.47
C GLY A 279 21.87 -8.13 4.06
N VAL A 280 20.91 -8.37 3.18
CA VAL A 280 20.65 -9.71 2.59
C VAL A 280 20.88 -9.63 1.09
N ALA A 281 21.71 -10.54 0.57
CA ALA A 281 21.98 -10.66 -0.85
C ALA A 281 21.57 -12.03 -1.39
N ALA A 282 21.05 -12.06 -2.61
CA ALA A 282 20.71 -13.31 -3.30
C ALA A 282 21.23 -13.31 -4.74
N GLU A 283 21.78 -14.45 -5.14
CA GLU A 283 22.24 -14.74 -6.48
C GLU A 283 21.25 -15.67 -7.17
N PHE A 284 20.79 -15.27 -8.36
CA PHE A 284 19.81 -16.01 -9.12
C PHE A 284 20.34 -16.39 -10.50
N THR A 285 19.93 -17.59 -10.92
CA THR A 285 20.05 -18.06 -12.28
C THR A 285 18.67 -18.03 -12.94
N ILE A 286 18.53 -17.25 -14.01
CA ILE A 286 17.32 -17.19 -14.84
C ILE A 286 17.60 -17.91 -16.15
N LYS A 287 16.74 -18.86 -16.51
CA LYS A 287 16.83 -19.64 -17.75
C LYS A 287 15.52 -19.55 -18.51
N ARG A 288 15.61 -19.26 -19.81
CA ARG A 288 14.42 -19.33 -20.66
C ARG A 288 13.91 -20.77 -20.72
N ASN A 289 12.65 -20.95 -20.36
CA ASN A 289 11.95 -22.23 -20.46
C ASN A 289 10.51 -21.96 -20.91
N VAL A 290 10.28 -22.10 -22.22
CA VAL A 290 8.97 -21.84 -22.84
C VAL A 290 7.88 -22.78 -22.33
N THR A 291 8.25 -23.93 -21.77
CA THR A 291 7.32 -24.88 -21.15
C THR A 291 7.11 -24.63 -19.66
N SER A 292 7.86 -23.70 -19.06
CA SER A 292 7.70 -23.33 -17.66
C SER A 292 6.34 -22.68 -17.45
N MET A 293 5.56 -23.31 -16.58
CA MET A 293 4.33 -22.75 -16.06
C MET A 293 4.67 -21.98 -14.78
N GLY A 294 4.12 -20.78 -14.63
CA GLY A 294 4.27 -20.02 -13.39
C GLY A 294 3.79 -20.81 -12.18
N ARG A 295 4.39 -20.50 -11.02
CA ARG A 295 4.05 -21.13 -9.75
C ARG A 295 2.54 -21.02 -9.51
N GLN A 296 1.89 -22.13 -9.15
CA GLN A 296 0.47 -22.12 -8.80
C GLN A 296 0.28 -21.82 -7.31
N ARG A 297 -0.67 -20.93 -6.99
CA ARG A 297 -1.06 -20.65 -5.60
C ARG A 297 -1.79 -21.83 -4.99
N ASP A 298 -1.38 -22.23 -3.80
CA ASP A 298 -2.16 -23.12 -2.95
C ASP A 298 -3.36 -22.35 -2.35
N LYS A 299 -4.54 -22.57 -2.92
CA LYS A 299 -5.78 -21.91 -2.48
C LYS A 299 -6.19 -22.28 -1.06
N ALA A 300 -5.90 -23.52 -0.63
CA ALA A 300 -6.25 -23.97 0.72
C ALA A 300 -5.38 -23.26 1.76
N GLU A 301 -4.08 -23.13 1.47
CA GLU A 301 -3.15 -22.39 2.32
C GLU A 301 -3.51 -20.91 2.41
N VAL A 302 -3.80 -20.26 1.28
CA VAL A 302 -4.26 -18.87 1.22
C VAL A 302 -5.51 -18.69 2.08
N THR A 303 -6.52 -19.54 1.90
CA THR A 303 -7.78 -19.48 2.66
C THR A 303 -7.54 -19.62 4.16
N ARG A 304 -6.68 -20.57 4.57
CA ARG A 304 -6.33 -20.80 5.96
C ARG A 304 -5.63 -19.59 6.60
N HIS A 305 -4.63 -19.02 5.93
CA HIS A 305 -3.88 -17.87 6.46
C HIS A 305 -4.74 -16.61 6.50
N LEU A 306 -5.51 -16.34 5.45
CA LEU A 306 -6.45 -15.22 5.42
C LEU A 306 -7.54 -15.35 6.49
N GLY A 307 -8.07 -16.56 6.72
CA GLY A 307 -9.00 -16.82 7.81
C GLY A 307 -8.38 -16.58 9.19
N SER A 308 -7.08 -16.88 9.34
CA SER A 308 -6.35 -16.75 10.62
C SER A 308 -6.04 -15.30 11.01
N ILE A 309 -6.02 -14.37 10.05
CA ILE A 309 -5.79 -12.95 10.34
C ILE A 309 -7.05 -12.17 10.70
N LEU A 310 -8.25 -12.68 10.38
CA LEU A 310 -9.51 -12.02 10.70
C LEU A 310 -9.70 -11.76 12.21
N PRO A 311 -9.44 -12.71 13.12
CA PRO A 311 -9.55 -12.46 14.57
C PRO A 311 -8.60 -11.37 15.07
N ILE A 312 -7.42 -11.22 14.45
CA ILE A 312 -6.46 -10.16 14.78
C ILE A 312 -7.04 -8.80 14.39
N MET A 313 -7.61 -8.70 13.18
CA MET A 313 -8.26 -7.48 12.71
C MET A 313 -9.48 -7.13 13.57
N ASP A 314 -10.32 -8.11 13.93
CA ASP A 314 -11.49 -7.90 14.81
C ASP A 314 -11.07 -7.40 16.21
N LYS A 315 -9.97 -7.94 16.77
CA LYS A 315 -9.39 -7.45 18.03
C LYS A 315 -8.85 -6.02 17.88
N GLY A 316 -8.23 -5.71 16.75
CA GLY A 316 -7.78 -4.36 16.40
C GLY A 316 -8.93 -3.36 16.36
N GLU A 317 -10.04 -3.70 15.70
CA GLU A 317 -11.24 -2.85 15.67
C GLU A 317 -11.76 -2.57 17.09
N GLY A 318 -11.84 -3.59 17.94
CA GLY A 318 -12.24 -3.44 19.35
C GLY A 318 -11.35 -2.47 20.13
N LYS A 319 -10.03 -2.52 19.91
CA LYS A 319 -9.07 -1.57 20.51
C LYS A 319 -9.32 -0.15 20.02
N ILE A 320 -9.49 0.06 18.72
CA ILE A 320 -9.73 1.39 18.13
C ILE A 320 -11.00 2.02 18.73
N TYR A 321 -12.09 1.27 18.89
CA TYR A 321 -13.30 1.76 19.57
C TYR A 321 -13.06 2.12 21.04
N PHE A 322 -12.23 1.35 21.74
CA PHE A 322 -11.86 1.66 23.12
C PHE A 322 -11.06 2.97 23.18
N ASP A 323 -10.05 3.12 22.34
CA ASP A 323 -9.23 4.33 22.27
C ASP A 323 -10.11 5.54 21.92
N GLN A 324 -11.04 5.41 20.99
CA GLN A 324 -12.00 6.47 20.65
C GLN A 324 -12.74 6.99 21.89
N LYS A 325 -13.26 6.07 22.71
CA LYS A 325 -13.94 6.42 23.96
C LYS A 325 -13.00 7.11 24.94
N VAL A 326 -11.76 6.64 25.07
CA VAL A 326 -10.76 7.25 25.96
C VAL A 326 -10.49 8.71 25.55
N PHE A 327 -10.29 8.98 24.26
CA PHE A 327 -10.09 10.34 23.78
C PHE A 327 -11.32 11.23 24.00
N LEU A 328 -12.52 10.74 23.67
CA LEU A 328 -13.76 11.53 23.85
C LEU A 328 -14.08 11.80 25.33
N VAL A 329 -13.85 10.83 26.22
CA VAL A 329 -14.00 11.03 27.67
C VAL A 329 -12.96 12.02 28.19
N SER A 330 -11.73 11.98 27.68
CA SER A 330 -10.68 12.94 28.04
C SER A 330 -11.03 14.36 27.56
N ALA A 331 -11.64 14.49 26.38
CA ALA A 331 -12.18 15.77 25.91
C ALA A 331 -13.30 16.30 26.83
N LEU A 332 -14.25 15.46 27.22
CA LEU A 332 -15.31 15.83 28.16
C LEU A 332 -14.75 16.26 29.52
N PHE A 333 -13.71 15.57 30.01
CA PHE A 333 -13.02 15.95 31.23
C PHE A 333 -12.35 17.33 31.11
N CYS A 334 -11.61 17.59 30.03
CA CYS A 334 -11.02 18.91 29.78
C CYS A 334 -12.08 20.02 29.72
N PHE A 335 -13.20 19.77 29.01
CA PHE A 335 -14.32 20.70 28.94
C PHE A 335 -14.92 20.97 30.33
N PHE A 336 -15.17 19.93 31.12
CA PHE A 336 -15.72 20.08 32.47
C PHE A 336 -14.80 20.93 33.37
N VAL A 337 -13.50 20.63 33.39
CA VAL A 337 -12.53 21.41 34.20
C VAL A 337 -12.41 22.86 33.70
N LEU A 338 -12.47 23.11 32.40
CA LEU A 338 -12.51 24.46 31.84
C LEU A 338 -13.73 25.24 32.33
N THR A 339 -14.92 24.62 32.30
CA THR A 339 -16.15 25.28 32.79
C THR A 339 -16.11 25.57 34.29
N MET A 340 -15.60 24.64 35.10
CA MET A 340 -15.47 24.81 36.55
C MET A 340 -14.46 25.89 36.92
N THR A 341 -13.36 25.98 36.18
CA THR A 341 -12.35 27.01 36.44
C THR A 341 -12.78 28.38 35.92
N GLY A 342 -13.67 28.49 34.94
CA GLY A 342 -14.07 29.75 34.31
C GLY A 342 -14.62 30.81 35.25
N SER A 343 -15.25 30.43 36.37
CA SER A 343 -15.77 31.36 37.37
C SER A 343 -14.75 31.76 38.46
N MET A 344 -13.52 31.23 38.41
CA MET A 344 -12.51 31.38 39.47
C MET A 344 -11.55 32.57 39.25
N ASP A 345 -11.99 33.62 38.57
CA ASP A 345 -11.16 34.82 38.33
C ASP A 345 -11.04 35.65 39.62
N SER A 346 -10.09 35.28 40.49
CA SER A 346 -9.77 36.04 41.70
C SER A 346 -8.73 37.13 41.40
N GLY A 347 -8.96 38.34 41.93
CA GLY A 347 -8.18 39.56 41.64
C GLY A 347 -6.72 39.59 42.11
N TRP A 348 -6.12 38.44 42.43
CA TRP A 348 -4.73 38.34 42.90
C TRP A 348 -3.83 37.78 41.79
N MET A 349 -2.93 38.62 41.29
CA MET A 349 -2.07 38.33 40.12
C MET A 349 -1.26 37.02 40.26
N LEU A 350 -0.85 36.64 41.47
CA LEU A 350 -0.08 35.41 41.76
C LEU A 350 -0.88 34.11 41.55
N PHE A 351 -2.20 34.11 41.75
CA PHE A 351 -3.06 32.92 41.48
C PHE A 351 -3.58 32.89 40.04
N SER A 352 -3.56 34.02 39.35
CA SER A 352 -4.07 34.15 37.98
C SER A 352 -3.18 33.45 36.95
N LEU A 353 -1.85 33.54 37.06
CA LEU A 353 -0.93 32.99 36.05
C LEU A 353 -0.96 31.45 35.96
N PRO A 354 -0.88 30.67 37.06
CA PRO A 354 -1.00 29.22 36.99
C PRO A 354 -2.37 28.76 36.46
N LEU A 355 -3.43 29.47 36.83
CA LEU A 355 -4.79 29.17 36.37
C LEU A 355 -4.96 29.43 34.87
N VAL A 356 -4.42 30.54 34.37
CA VAL A 356 -4.39 30.87 32.93
C VAL A 356 -3.59 29.81 32.17
N PHE A 357 -2.43 29.41 32.68
CA PHE A 357 -1.61 28.37 32.07
C PHE A 357 -2.32 27.01 32.04
N LEU A 358 -2.99 26.62 33.14
CA LEU A 358 -3.81 25.41 33.18
C LEU A 358 -4.94 25.45 32.14
N ARG A 359 -5.70 26.56 32.08
CA ARG A 359 -6.78 26.72 31.09
C ARG A 359 -6.24 26.64 29.67
N PHE A 360 -5.09 27.26 29.38
CA PHE A 360 -4.42 27.15 28.09
C PHE A 360 -4.10 25.70 27.73
N LEU A 361 -3.49 24.94 28.63
CA LEU A 361 -3.21 23.52 28.42
C LEU A 361 -4.48 22.68 28.25
N LEU A 362 -5.55 22.99 28.99
CA LEU A 362 -6.83 22.29 28.85
C LEU A 362 -7.51 22.59 27.50
N VAL A 363 -7.40 23.80 26.98
CA VAL A 363 -7.91 24.14 25.63
C VAL A 363 -7.13 23.39 24.55
N LEU A 364 -5.79 23.35 24.66
CA LEU A 364 -4.96 22.54 23.76
C LEU A 364 -5.31 21.06 23.85
N GLY A 365 -5.45 20.53 25.07
CA GLY A 365 -5.86 19.16 25.32
C GLY A 365 -7.24 18.84 24.76
N LEU A 366 -8.22 19.72 24.96
CA LEU A 366 -9.57 19.59 24.40
C LEU A 366 -9.54 19.50 22.87
N GLY A 367 -8.84 20.44 22.22
CA GLY A 367 -8.69 20.43 20.76
C GLY A 367 -8.01 19.15 20.25
N PHE A 368 -6.93 18.74 20.90
CA PHE A 368 -6.20 17.51 20.57
C PHE A 368 -7.07 16.25 20.75
N PHE A 369 -7.78 16.11 21.87
CA PHE A 369 -8.61 14.95 22.16
C PHE A 369 -9.83 14.85 21.24
N LEU A 370 -10.46 15.99 20.89
CA LEU A 370 -11.52 16.03 19.89
C LEU A 370 -10.99 15.65 18.50
N TRP A 371 -9.85 16.20 18.10
CA TRP A 371 -9.21 15.87 16.83
C TRP A 371 -8.90 14.37 16.73
N MET A 372 -8.29 13.80 17.78
CA MET A 372 -7.97 12.37 17.81
C MET A 372 -9.22 11.50 17.81
N GLY A 373 -10.18 11.78 18.70
CA GLY A 373 -11.40 10.99 18.86
C GLY A 373 -12.36 11.03 17.67
N ILE A 374 -12.43 12.15 16.96
CA ILE A 374 -13.39 12.36 15.86
C ILE A 374 -12.75 12.16 14.48
N ILE A 375 -11.51 12.57 14.28
CA ILE A 375 -10.88 12.55 12.96
C ILE A 375 -9.93 11.37 12.83
N MET A 376 -8.83 11.37 13.59
CA MET A 376 -7.74 10.42 13.37
C MET A 376 -8.16 8.96 13.60
N ILE A 377 -8.92 8.70 14.66
CA ILE A 377 -9.39 7.36 14.98
C ILE A 377 -10.41 6.84 13.98
N ASN A 378 -11.24 7.70 13.40
CA ASN A 378 -12.16 7.30 12.35
C ASN A 378 -11.43 6.93 11.04
N VAL A 379 -10.34 7.63 10.70
CA VAL A 379 -9.48 7.22 9.58
C VAL A 379 -8.92 5.83 9.82
N GLU A 380 -8.34 5.60 11.00
CA GLU A 380 -7.77 4.29 11.35
C GLU A 380 -8.83 3.18 11.33
N LEU A 381 -10.00 3.43 11.90
CA LEU A 381 -11.12 2.50 11.91
C LEU A 381 -11.57 2.14 10.49
N ASN A 382 -11.74 3.14 9.61
CA ASN A 382 -12.17 2.92 8.23
C ASN A 382 -11.15 2.07 7.47
N CYS A 383 -9.85 2.37 7.61
CA CYS A 383 -8.78 1.60 6.99
C CYS A 383 -8.80 0.12 7.44
N LEU A 384 -8.93 -0.13 8.76
CA LEU A 384 -8.97 -1.51 9.27
C LEU A 384 -10.23 -2.26 8.81
N ILE A 385 -11.39 -1.58 8.78
CA ILE A 385 -12.63 -2.14 8.25
C ILE A 385 -12.48 -2.48 6.77
N ALA A 386 -11.83 -1.62 5.96
CA ALA A 386 -11.58 -1.90 4.54
C ALA A 386 -10.71 -3.14 4.35
N ALA A 387 -9.56 -3.21 5.03
CA ALA A 387 -8.66 -4.37 4.96
C ALA A 387 -9.41 -5.67 5.31
N ARG A 388 -10.19 -5.66 6.40
CA ARG A 388 -10.98 -6.82 6.81
C ARG A 388 -12.07 -7.20 5.80
N LYS A 389 -12.78 -6.23 5.22
CA LYS A 389 -13.80 -6.48 4.18
C LYS A 389 -13.18 -7.08 2.92
N ASN A 390 -12.00 -6.62 2.52
CA ASN A 390 -11.27 -7.16 1.37
C ASN A 390 -10.86 -8.62 1.61
N VAL A 391 -10.35 -8.95 2.82
CA VAL A 391 -10.07 -10.34 3.21
C VAL A 391 -11.33 -11.21 3.13
N LYS A 392 -12.46 -10.74 3.67
CA LYS A 392 -13.75 -11.47 3.62
C LYS A 392 -14.25 -11.67 2.19
N THR A 393 -14.11 -10.66 1.33
CA THR A 393 -14.47 -10.74 -0.09
C THR A 393 -13.67 -11.84 -0.78
N LEU A 394 -12.36 -11.88 -0.55
CA LEU A 394 -11.48 -12.88 -1.14
C LEU A 394 -11.77 -14.30 -0.64
N LEU A 395 -12.11 -14.47 0.65
CA LEU A 395 -12.52 -15.76 1.21
C LEU A 395 -13.86 -16.24 0.65
N ALA A 396 -14.78 -15.33 0.32
CA ALA A 396 -16.06 -15.67 -0.30
C ALA A 396 -15.96 -15.96 -1.82
N ALA A 397 -14.84 -15.57 -2.46
CA ALA A 397 -14.66 -15.61 -3.90
C ALA A 397 -14.84 -17.00 -4.53
N GLU A 398 -14.41 -18.07 -3.85
CA GLU A 398 -14.50 -19.42 -4.43
C GLU A 398 -15.96 -19.89 -4.53
N SER A 399 -16.76 -19.64 -3.50
CA SER A 399 -18.20 -19.91 -3.50
C SER A 399 -18.92 -19.05 -4.55
N ALA A 400 -18.52 -17.78 -4.68
CA ALA A 400 -19.02 -16.84 -5.67
C ALA A 400 -18.76 -17.32 -7.11
N ARG A 401 -17.54 -17.77 -7.44
CA ARG A 401 -17.19 -18.31 -8.77
C ARG A 401 -18.02 -19.55 -9.11
N LYS A 402 -18.12 -20.51 -8.19
CA LYS A 402 -18.94 -21.72 -8.37
C LYS A 402 -20.43 -21.43 -8.57
N TYR A 403 -20.93 -20.32 -8.04
CA TYR A 403 -22.30 -19.85 -8.26
C TYR A 403 -22.45 -19.22 -9.66
N ALA A 404 -21.51 -18.34 -10.04
CA ALA A 404 -21.52 -17.69 -11.35
C ALA A 404 -21.48 -18.72 -12.49
N ASP A 405 -20.59 -19.71 -12.38
CA ASP A 405 -20.45 -20.79 -13.36
C ASP A 405 -21.71 -21.63 -13.51
N ARG A 406 -22.54 -21.77 -12.46
CA ARG A 406 -23.78 -22.58 -12.51
C ARG A 406 -24.97 -21.81 -13.07
N HIS A 407 -25.09 -20.53 -12.73
CA HIS A 407 -26.28 -19.74 -13.05
C HIS A 407 -26.20 -18.99 -14.39
N PHE A 408 -24.99 -18.67 -14.87
CA PHE A 408 -24.82 -17.88 -16.09
C PHE A 408 -24.40 -18.67 -17.33
N THR A 409 -24.02 -19.95 -17.18
CA THR A 409 -23.75 -20.88 -18.29
C THR A 409 -25.01 -21.51 -18.89
N ASN A 410 -26.08 -21.66 -18.10
CA ASN A 410 -27.29 -22.41 -18.50
C ASN A 410 -28.44 -21.56 -19.07
N LYS A 411 -28.39 -20.21 -19.02
CA LYS A 411 -29.36 -19.37 -19.73
C LYS A 411 -29.03 -19.30 -21.22
N THR A 412 -29.46 -20.32 -21.95
CA THR A 412 -29.56 -20.30 -23.41
C THR A 412 -30.68 -19.34 -23.84
N ARG A 413 -30.35 -18.43 -24.75
CA ARG A 413 -31.17 -17.93 -25.88
C ARG A 413 -32.66 -17.56 -25.64
N GLN A 414 -33.09 -17.23 -24.43
CA GLN A 414 -34.37 -16.55 -24.22
C GLN A 414 -34.15 -15.05 -24.13
N GLU A 415 -34.95 -14.33 -24.90
CA GLU A 415 -35.07 -12.86 -25.03
C GLU A 415 -35.47 -12.21 -23.70
N ASP A 416 -34.65 -12.36 -22.66
CA ASP A 416 -34.66 -11.42 -21.54
C ASP A 416 -33.91 -10.18 -22.05
N ASN A 417 -34.67 -9.11 -22.30
CA ASN A 417 -34.17 -7.77 -22.59
C ASN A 417 -32.94 -7.48 -21.69
N PRO A 418 -31.76 -7.11 -22.24
CA PRO A 418 -30.58 -6.81 -21.45
C PRO A 418 -30.72 -5.43 -20.79
N GLU A 419 -31.82 -5.20 -20.09
CA GLU A 419 -32.04 -3.98 -19.32
C GLU A 419 -31.46 -4.18 -17.92
N SER A 420 -30.58 -3.22 -17.57
CA SER A 420 -29.90 -3.01 -16.30
C SER A 420 -28.62 -3.83 -16.08
N ALA A 421 -27.53 -3.25 -16.58
CA ALA A 421 -26.15 -3.44 -16.15
C ALA A 421 -25.97 -3.11 -14.66
N ASP A 422 -24.82 -3.52 -14.12
CA ASP A 422 -24.37 -3.19 -12.76
C ASP A 422 -24.55 -1.70 -12.45
N VAL A 423 -24.98 -1.37 -11.22
CA VAL A 423 -25.25 0.01 -10.82
C VAL A 423 -24.12 0.45 -9.90
N GLU A 424 -23.29 1.34 -10.41
CA GLU A 424 -22.24 1.98 -9.65
C GLU A 424 -22.71 3.34 -9.18
N LEU A 425 -22.58 3.60 -7.88
CA LEU A 425 -23.07 4.82 -7.26
C LEU A 425 -21.93 5.48 -6.49
N LEU A 426 -21.95 6.81 -6.47
CA LEU A 426 -21.14 7.61 -5.57
C LEU A 426 -21.95 7.86 -4.29
N ILE A 427 -21.44 7.39 -3.16
CA ILE A 427 -22.09 7.50 -1.85
C ILE A 427 -21.07 7.97 -0.83
N TRP A 428 -21.29 9.16 -0.29
CA TRP A 428 -20.33 9.87 0.55
C TRP A 428 -20.12 9.25 1.94
N THR A 429 -21.09 8.51 2.49
CA THR A 429 -20.99 7.96 3.84
C THR A 429 -21.41 6.50 3.94
N GLN A 430 -20.87 5.79 4.94
CA GLN A 430 -21.29 4.43 5.26
C GLN A 430 -22.76 4.34 5.72
N ALA A 431 -23.30 5.41 6.30
CA ALA A 431 -24.70 5.46 6.71
C ALA A 431 -25.63 5.48 5.48
N ASP A 432 -25.33 6.32 4.50
CA ASP A 432 -26.06 6.40 3.24
C ASP A 432 -25.95 5.09 2.46
N TYR A 433 -24.77 4.46 2.49
CA TYR A 433 -24.56 3.15 1.88
C TYR A 433 -25.46 2.08 2.48
N LYS A 434 -25.68 2.07 3.80
CA LYS A 434 -26.61 1.12 4.45
C LYS A 434 -28.06 1.35 4.00
N ILE A 435 -28.49 2.61 3.92
CA ILE A 435 -29.84 2.97 3.45
C ILE A 435 -30.04 2.48 2.01
N LEU A 436 -29.01 2.61 1.16
CA LEU A 436 -29.06 2.15 -0.22
C LEU A 436 -29.03 0.62 -0.30
N CYS A 437 -28.25 -0.06 0.54
CA CYS A 437 -28.26 -1.52 0.63
C CYS A 437 -29.67 -2.06 0.88
N ASP A 438 -30.43 -1.49 1.81
CA ASP A 438 -31.78 -1.95 2.15
C ASP A 438 -32.75 -1.91 0.94
N LYS A 439 -32.52 -0.99 0.00
CA LYS A 439 -33.35 -0.82 -1.20
C LYS A 439 -32.82 -1.56 -2.42
N ILE A 440 -31.49 -1.66 -2.56
CA ILE A 440 -30.81 -2.12 -3.78
C ILE A 440 -30.48 -3.62 -3.70
N LEU A 441 -30.12 -4.16 -2.54
CA LEU A 441 -29.72 -5.56 -2.39
C LEU A 441 -30.75 -6.59 -2.88
N PRO A 442 -32.08 -6.35 -2.82
CA PRO A 442 -33.05 -7.25 -3.43
C PRO A 442 -32.87 -7.42 -4.95
N ALA A 443 -32.35 -6.39 -5.64
CA ALA A 443 -32.12 -6.41 -7.09
C ALA A 443 -30.65 -6.69 -7.47
N LEU A 444 -29.70 -6.16 -6.70
CA LEU A 444 -28.25 -6.28 -6.90
C LEU A 444 -27.61 -6.82 -5.60
N PRO A 445 -27.57 -8.15 -5.41
CA PRO A 445 -27.25 -8.74 -4.11
C PRO A 445 -25.77 -8.66 -3.72
N TYR A 446 -24.89 -8.33 -4.67
CA TYR A 446 -23.46 -8.19 -4.40
C TYR A 446 -23.10 -6.72 -4.32
N THR A 447 -22.35 -6.36 -3.30
CA THR A 447 -22.00 -4.97 -3.07
C THR A 447 -20.65 -4.82 -2.40
N HIS A 448 -19.99 -3.71 -2.68
CA HIS A 448 -18.77 -3.32 -2.00
C HIS A 448 -18.74 -1.81 -1.75
N TYR A 449 -18.26 -1.41 -0.58
CA TYR A 449 -18.05 -0.01 -0.20
C TYR A 449 -16.60 0.19 0.23
N TYR A 450 -15.92 1.11 -0.44
CA TYR A 450 -14.51 1.39 -0.24
C TYR A 450 -14.35 2.36 0.94
N ASN A 451 -13.75 1.87 2.04
CA ASN A 451 -13.63 2.65 3.27
C ASN A 451 -12.25 3.31 3.29
N SER A 452 -12.19 4.61 3.06
CA SER A 452 -10.95 5.38 3.01
C SER A 452 -11.17 6.78 3.57
N GLY A 453 -10.12 7.40 4.12
CA GLY A 453 -10.24 8.71 4.75
C GLY A 453 -11.17 8.72 5.97
N VAL A 454 -11.70 9.90 6.31
CA VAL A 454 -12.54 10.11 7.50
C VAL A 454 -13.98 9.68 7.25
N LEU A 455 -14.52 10.01 6.07
CA LEU A 455 -15.93 9.76 5.73
C LEU A 455 -16.13 8.52 4.83
N GLY A 456 -15.08 8.10 4.13
CA GLY A 456 -15.15 7.18 3.00
C GLY A 456 -14.50 7.78 1.75
N SER A 457 -14.21 6.94 0.74
CA SER A 457 -13.78 7.43 -0.58
C SER A 457 -14.94 8.00 -1.41
N GLY A 458 -16.18 7.73 -0.99
CA GLY A 458 -17.35 8.03 -1.79
C GLY A 458 -17.70 6.91 -2.77
N LEU A 459 -16.93 5.82 -2.81
CA LEU A 459 -17.06 4.79 -3.84
C LEU A 459 -17.83 3.57 -3.33
N CYS A 460 -18.76 3.10 -4.15
CA CYS A 460 -19.37 1.79 -3.96
C CYS A 460 -19.72 1.14 -5.31
N VAL A 461 -19.93 -0.17 -5.27
CA VAL A 461 -20.35 -0.96 -6.43
C VAL A 461 -21.52 -1.83 -5.98
N PHE A 462 -22.61 -1.82 -6.73
CA PHE A 462 -23.68 -2.81 -6.63
C PHE A 462 -23.72 -3.64 -7.91
N SER A 463 -23.74 -4.96 -7.77
CA SER A 463 -23.67 -5.87 -8.89
C SER A 463 -24.70 -7.00 -8.79
N LYS A 464 -25.22 -7.41 -9.95
CA LYS A 464 -25.95 -8.68 -10.08
C LYS A 464 -25.01 -9.88 -10.00
N LEU A 465 -23.73 -9.64 -10.29
CA LEU A 465 -22.71 -10.65 -10.41
C LEU A 465 -21.88 -10.72 -9.13
N PRO A 466 -21.43 -11.92 -8.73
CA PRO A 466 -20.57 -12.05 -7.58
C PRO A 466 -19.28 -11.25 -7.75
N ILE A 467 -18.99 -10.39 -6.78
CA ILE A 467 -17.70 -9.71 -6.66
C ILE A 467 -16.66 -10.73 -6.20
N ILE A 468 -15.62 -10.91 -7.02
CA ILE A 468 -14.59 -11.93 -6.81
C ILE A 468 -13.45 -11.36 -5.98
N GLU A 469 -13.05 -10.14 -6.27
CA GLU A 469 -11.90 -9.51 -5.63
C GLU A 469 -12.01 -8.00 -5.73
N THR A 470 -11.47 -7.31 -4.73
CA THR A 470 -11.44 -5.85 -4.67
C THR A 470 -10.05 -5.37 -4.28
N LEU A 471 -9.66 -4.23 -4.82
CA LEU A 471 -8.45 -3.51 -4.45
C LEU A 471 -8.77 -2.01 -4.51
N GLU A 472 -8.25 -1.23 -3.56
CA GLU A 472 -8.42 0.22 -3.56
C GLU A 472 -7.06 0.88 -3.68
N TYR A 473 -6.93 1.87 -4.56
CA TYR A 473 -5.74 2.71 -4.65
C TYR A 473 -6.10 4.13 -4.22
N ARG A 474 -5.62 4.55 -3.05
CA ARG A 474 -5.79 5.92 -2.56
C ARG A 474 -4.79 6.84 -3.22
N TYR A 475 -5.27 7.96 -3.76
CA TYR A 475 -4.40 8.93 -4.39
C TYR A 475 -3.50 9.64 -3.38
N SER A 476 -2.30 9.99 -3.83
CA SER A 476 -1.28 10.63 -3.01
C SER A 476 -1.66 12.07 -2.65
N LEU A 477 -2.30 12.79 -3.58
CA LEU A 477 -2.84 14.13 -3.34
C LEU A 477 -4.33 14.03 -2.98
N ASN A 478 -4.67 14.38 -1.74
CA ASN A 478 -6.01 14.19 -1.18
C ASN A 478 -6.51 15.43 -0.41
N GLY A 479 -6.59 16.57 -1.10
CA GLY A 479 -7.19 17.80 -0.60
C GLY A 479 -6.27 18.66 0.27
N TYR A 480 -6.65 19.92 0.46
CA TYR A 480 -5.98 20.82 1.41
C TYR A 480 -6.67 20.76 2.78
N ALA A 481 -5.93 20.38 3.83
CA ALA A 481 -6.49 20.25 5.19
C ALA A 481 -7.15 21.53 5.72
N HIS A 482 -6.61 22.71 5.36
CA HIS A 482 -7.16 24.00 5.78
C HIS A 482 -8.42 24.43 4.99
N MET A 483 -8.71 23.80 3.84
CA MET A 483 -9.92 24.06 3.03
C MET A 483 -11.03 23.07 3.38
N PHE A 484 -11.32 22.95 4.67
CA PHE A 484 -12.23 21.94 5.22
C PHE A 484 -13.65 22.01 4.63
N TRP A 485 -14.10 23.18 4.16
CA TRP A 485 -15.41 23.38 3.53
C TRP A 485 -15.54 22.75 2.14
N HIS A 486 -14.43 22.41 1.46
CA HIS A 486 -14.47 21.65 0.22
C HIS A 486 -14.70 20.14 0.48
N GLY A 487 -14.54 19.65 1.70
CA GLY A 487 -14.79 18.25 2.06
C GLY A 487 -13.74 17.24 1.54
N ASP A 488 -13.02 17.56 0.45
CA ASP A 488 -12.07 16.66 -0.23
C ASP A 488 -10.98 16.08 0.67
N TRP A 489 -10.50 16.82 1.67
CA TRP A 489 -9.49 16.30 2.60
C TRP A 489 -10.05 15.23 3.53
N PHE A 490 -11.33 15.33 3.89
CA PHE A 490 -12.04 14.33 4.70
C PHE A 490 -12.44 13.10 3.88
N GLY A 491 -12.71 13.30 2.59
CA GLY A 491 -12.88 12.23 1.62
C GLY A 491 -11.54 11.52 1.35
N GLY A 492 -11.56 10.20 1.21
CA GLY A 492 -10.39 9.43 0.81
C GLY A 492 -10.35 9.19 -0.69
N LYS A 493 -10.12 10.23 -1.50
CA LYS A 493 -10.16 10.14 -2.97
C LYS A 493 -9.28 9.00 -3.46
N SER A 494 -9.86 8.13 -4.25
CA SER A 494 -9.26 6.87 -4.66
C SER A 494 -9.86 6.38 -5.97
N VAL A 495 -9.27 5.31 -6.49
CA VAL A 495 -9.90 4.43 -7.48
C VAL A 495 -10.06 3.05 -6.86
N GLY A 496 -11.28 2.52 -6.90
CA GLY A 496 -11.63 1.18 -6.46
C GLY A 496 -11.70 0.23 -7.65
N LEU A 497 -10.93 -0.85 -7.62
CA LEU A 497 -11.05 -2.00 -8.53
C LEU A 497 -12.02 -3.02 -7.94
N CYS A 498 -12.97 -3.45 -8.76
CA CYS A 498 -13.88 -4.56 -8.52
C CYS A 498 -13.74 -5.57 -9.67
N LYS A 499 -13.37 -6.82 -9.35
CA LYS A 499 -13.28 -7.91 -10.32
C LYS A 499 -14.57 -8.73 -10.29
N VAL A 500 -15.22 -8.88 -11.44
CA VAL A 500 -16.37 -9.75 -11.65
C VAL A 500 -16.12 -10.68 -12.83
N GLN A 501 -16.88 -11.77 -12.93
CA GLN A 501 -16.75 -12.72 -14.03
C GLN A 501 -18.11 -12.97 -14.70
N ILE A 502 -18.13 -12.85 -16.02
CA ILE A 502 -19.32 -13.03 -16.86
C ILE A 502 -19.06 -14.19 -17.81
N ARG A 503 -19.64 -15.37 -17.54
CA ARG A 503 -19.52 -16.54 -18.43
C ARG A 503 -18.05 -16.88 -18.79
N GLY A 504 -17.16 -16.78 -17.81
CA GLY A 504 -15.71 -17.00 -18.00
C GLY A 504 -14.91 -15.76 -18.38
N ILE A 505 -15.55 -14.68 -18.84
CA ILE A 505 -14.91 -13.39 -19.18
C ILE A 505 -14.62 -12.63 -17.88
N ASN A 506 -13.36 -12.27 -17.66
CA ASN A 506 -12.92 -11.46 -16.52
C ASN A 506 -13.14 -9.99 -16.84
N VAL A 507 -13.96 -9.33 -16.03
CA VAL A 507 -14.26 -7.90 -16.16
C VAL A 507 -13.72 -7.18 -14.95
N ASN A 508 -12.80 -6.25 -15.20
CA ASN A 508 -12.30 -5.33 -14.18
C ASN A 508 -13.05 -4.01 -14.30
N VAL A 509 -13.70 -3.63 -13.20
CA VAL A 509 -14.46 -2.39 -13.08
C VAL A 509 -13.70 -1.45 -12.14
N TYR A 510 -13.38 -0.26 -12.62
CA TYR A 510 -12.67 0.78 -11.89
C TYR A 510 -13.61 1.95 -11.64
N ASN A 511 -13.99 2.15 -10.39
CA ASN A 511 -14.79 3.30 -9.96
C ASN A 511 -13.85 4.35 -9.34
N THR A 512 -13.85 5.58 -9.84
CA THR A 512 -13.00 6.66 -9.33
C THR A 512 -13.79 7.87 -8.87
N HIS A 513 -13.18 8.63 -7.96
CA HIS A 513 -13.62 9.95 -7.59
C HIS A 513 -12.39 10.88 -7.51
N LEU A 514 -12.20 11.69 -8.54
CA LEU A 514 -11.14 12.70 -8.61
C LEU A 514 -11.57 13.97 -7.84
N HIS A 515 -10.64 14.88 -7.53
CA HIS A 515 -11.00 16.15 -6.88
C HIS A 515 -11.95 16.97 -7.75
N GLY A 516 -12.84 17.73 -7.10
CA GLY A 516 -13.73 18.65 -7.80
C GLY A 516 -13.03 19.92 -8.29
N ASP A 517 -13.66 20.62 -9.23
CA ASP A 517 -13.35 22.00 -9.54
C ASP A 517 -14.29 22.92 -8.77
N TYR A 518 -13.79 23.55 -7.70
CA TYR A 518 -14.60 24.44 -6.85
C TYR A 518 -14.62 25.89 -7.35
N ASN A 519 -13.78 26.25 -8.33
CA ASN A 519 -13.75 27.58 -8.91
C ASN A 519 -13.01 27.58 -10.26
N GLU A 520 -13.75 27.55 -11.36
CA GLU A 520 -13.20 27.51 -12.72
C GLU A 520 -12.26 28.69 -13.04
N ALA A 521 -12.45 29.86 -12.40
CA ALA A 521 -11.59 31.02 -12.62
C ALA A 521 -10.22 30.91 -11.93
N GLN A 522 -10.09 30.04 -10.91
CA GLN A 522 -8.89 29.80 -10.13
C GLN A 522 -8.85 28.35 -9.64
N ASP A 523 -8.69 27.41 -10.57
CA ASP A 523 -8.68 25.99 -10.25
C ASP A 523 -7.41 25.59 -9.50
N LYS A 524 -7.48 25.64 -8.17
CA LYS A 524 -6.41 25.23 -7.26
C LYS A 524 -6.15 23.72 -7.29
N TYR A 525 -7.10 22.93 -7.80
CA TYR A 525 -7.01 21.48 -7.81
C TYR A 525 -6.56 20.91 -9.15
N LEU A 526 -6.25 21.73 -10.16
CA LEU A 526 -5.77 21.26 -11.47
C LEU A 526 -4.60 20.29 -11.33
N ALA A 527 -3.57 20.67 -10.57
CA ALA A 527 -2.40 19.83 -10.36
C ALA A 527 -2.75 18.52 -9.64
N HIS A 528 -3.69 18.57 -8.69
CA HIS A 528 -4.16 17.36 -8.01
C HIS A 528 -4.91 16.46 -8.99
N ARG A 529 -5.87 16.99 -9.76
CA ARG A 529 -6.66 16.19 -10.73
C ARG A 529 -5.76 15.55 -11.79
N VAL A 530 -4.76 16.27 -12.29
CA VAL A 530 -3.80 15.73 -13.28
C VAL A 530 -2.93 14.63 -12.67
N ALA A 531 -2.43 14.81 -11.44
CA ALA A 531 -1.68 13.78 -10.74
C ALA A 531 -2.54 12.54 -10.45
N GLN A 532 -3.75 12.73 -9.94
CA GLN A 532 -4.71 11.64 -9.67
C GLN A 532 -5.12 10.90 -10.95
N ALA A 533 -5.30 11.62 -12.06
CA ALA A 533 -5.55 11.04 -13.38
C ALA A 533 -4.38 10.18 -13.86
N PHE A 534 -3.14 10.64 -13.65
CA PHE A 534 -1.94 9.87 -13.94
C PHE A 534 -1.84 8.62 -13.05
N GLU A 535 -1.96 8.78 -11.74
CA GLU A 535 -1.96 7.68 -10.75
C GLU A 535 -3.03 6.62 -11.08
N MET A 536 -4.25 7.05 -11.38
CA MET A 536 -5.34 6.17 -11.81
C MET A 536 -4.95 5.38 -13.06
N SER A 537 -4.42 6.05 -14.09
CA SER A 537 -4.06 5.40 -15.33
C SER A 537 -2.93 4.38 -15.15
N GLN A 538 -1.95 4.65 -14.28
CA GLN A 538 -0.91 3.69 -13.91
C GLN A 538 -1.51 2.50 -13.15
N PHE A 539 -2.37 2.75 -12.17
CA PHE A 539 -3.01 1.70 -11.41
C PHE A 539 -3.85 0.78 -12.30
N VAL A 540 -4.67 1.33 -13.21
CA VAL A 540 -5.41 0.55 -14.21
C VAL A 540 -4.44 -0.28 -15.06
N LYS A 541 -3.44 0.37 -15.66
CA LYS A 541 -2.48 -0.28 -16.54
C LYS A 541 -1.84 -1.50 -15.88
N HIS A 542 -1.37 -1.36 -14.64
CA HIS A 542 -0.72 -2.46 -13.92
C HIS A 542 -1.67 -3.55 -13.44
N THR A 543 -2.95 -3.26 -13.22
CA THR A 543 -3.90 -4.22 -12.63
C THR A 543 -4.89 -4.86 -13.62
N SER A 544 -4.86 -4.42 -14.88
CA SER A 544 -5.75 -4.88 -15.96
C SER A 544 -5.06 -5.77 -16.99
N GLU A 545 -3.75 -6.02 -16.87
CA GLU A 545 -2.95 -6.65 -17.94
C GLU A 545 -3.45 -8.05 -18.37
N THR A 546 -4.19 -8.77 -17.51
CA THR A 546 -4.75 -10.11 -17.79
C THR A 546 -6.26 -10.16 -17.96
N CYS A 547 -6.96 -9.04 -17.79
CA CYS A 547 -8.41 -9.02 -17.88
C CYS A 547 -8.88 -8.94 -19.33
N ASP A 548 -10.07 -9.47 -19.59
CA ASP A 548 -10.66 -9.48 -20.93
C ASP A 548 -11.32 -8.12 -21.25
N ILE A 549 -11.91 -7.49 -20.23
CA ILE A 549 -12.62 -6.21 -20.35
C ILE A 549 -12.26 -5.30 -19.18
N VAL A 550 -11.91 -4.06 -19.52
CA VAL A 550 -11.71 -2.96 -18.55
C VAL A 550 -12.85 -1.97 -18.69
N ILE A 551 -13.49 -1.63 -17.57
CA ILE A 551 -14.46 -0.55 -17.49
C ILE A 551 -13.94 0.45 -16.46
N ALA A 552 -13.84 1.72 -16.84
CA ALA A 552 -13.57 2.80 -15.91
C ALA A 552 -14.76 3.76 -15.86
N THR A 553 -15.18 4.12 -14.67
CA THR A 553 -16.38 4.92 -14.39
C THR A 553 -16.20 5.70 -13.08
N GLY A 554 -17.23 6.46 -12.71
CA GLY A 554 -17.25 7.30 -11.52
C GLY A 554 -17.19 8.79 -11.88
N ASP A 555 -16.91 9.61 -10.87
CA ASP A 555 -16.80 11.05 -11.04
C ASP A 555 -15.35 11.45 -11.29
N PHE A 556 -15.04 11.57 -12.57
CA PHE A 556 -13.72 12.00 -13.00
C PHE A 556 -13.46 13.49 -12.76
N ASN A 557 -14.47 14.34 -12.54
CA ASN A 557 -14.28 15.80 -12.40
C ASN A 557 -13.34 16.41 -13.47
N LEU A 558 -13.39 15.88 -14.70
CA LEU A 558 -12.54 16.28 -15.82
C LEU A 558 -13.42 16.57 -17.02
N GLN A 559 -13.23 17.74 -17.62
CA GLN A 559 -13.87 18.06 -18.91
C GLN A 559 -13.22 17.25 -20.04
N PRO A 560 -13.98 16.86 -21.08
CA PRO A 560 -13.42 16.26 -22.29
C PRO A 560 -12.28 17.13 -22.85
N SER A 561 -11.18 16.49 -23.27
CA SER A 561 -9.98 17.15 -23.80
C SER A 561 -9.14 17.98 -22.81
N SER A 562 -9.53 18.05 -21.53
CA SER A 562 -8.65 18.57 -20.46
C SER A 562 -7.36 17.75 -20.35
N LEU A 563 -6.34 18.30 -19.68
CA LEU A 563 -5.06 17.61 -19.53
C LEU A 563 -5.21 16.27 -18.80
N GLY A 564 -5.93 16.23 -17.67
CA GLY A 564 -6.20 14.99 -16.94
C GLY A 564 -6.96 13.97 -17.78
N HIS A 565 -7.97 14.41 -18.55
CA HIS A 565 -8.70 13.54 -19.46
C HIS A 565 -7.76 12.95 -20.52
N LYS A 566 -6.92 13.77 -21.17
CA LYS A 566 -5.93 13.30 -22.15
C LYS A 566 -4.97 12.27 -21.56
N VAL A 567 -4.51 12.48 -20.33
CA VAL A 567 -3.63 11.54 -19.62
C VAL A 567 -4.32 10.19 -19.42
N ILE A 568 -5.57 10.17 -18.94
CA ILE A 568 -6.34 8.92 -18.76
C ILE A 568 -6.50 8.20 -20.09
N MET A 569 -6.91 8.92 -21.13
CA MET A 569 -7.14 8.33 -22.46
C MET A 569 -5.85 7.77 -23.06
N SER A 570 -4.74 8.50 -23.00
CA SER A 570 -3.48 8.07 -23.63
C SER A 570 -2.73 7.01 -22.84
N ASN A 571 -2.65 7.15 -21.51
CA ASN A 571 -1.87 6.24 -20.67
C ASN A 571 -2.68 5.01 -20.24
N GLY A 572 -3.98 5.17 -20.02
CA GLY A 572 -4.90 4.07 -19.72
C GLY A 572 -5.46 3.35 -20.95
N ASN A 573 -5.20 3.88 -22.15
CA ASN A 573 -5.71 3.34 -23.43
C ASN A 573 -7.23 3.14 -23.46
N PHE A 574 -7.97 4.11 -22.90
CA PHE A 574 -9.41 4.05 -22.80
C PHE A 574 -10.11 4.57 -24.06
N LEU A 575 -11.34 4.11 -24.28
CA LEU A 575 -12.30 4.68 -25.22
C LEU A 575 -13.45 5.32 -24.44
N ASP A 576 -13.87 6.51 -24.85
CA ASP A 576 -15.00 7.20 -24.24
C ASP A 576 -16.30 6.65 -24.85
N ALA A 577 -17.09 5.97 -24.04
CA ALA A 577 -18.35 5.32 -24.43
C ALA A 577 -19.39 6.30 -24.99
N TRP A 578 -19.37 7.58 -24.60
CA TRP A 578 -20.25 8.60 -25.14
C TRP A 578 -19.90 8.98 -26.58
N THR A 579 -18.60 9.06 -26.87
CA THR A 579 -18.10 9.47 -28.20
C THR A 579 -18.04 8.32 -29.21
N THR A 580 -18.02 7.07 -28.72
CA THR A 580 -17.82 5.86 -29.55
C THR A 580 -19.11 5.07 -29.81
N GLN A 581 -20.28 5.66 -29.57
CA GLN A 581 -21.57 5.01 -29.80
C GLN A 581 -21.75 4.59 -31.27
N VAL A 582 -22.10 3.32 -31.49
CA VAL A 582 -22.51 2.80 -32.79
C VAL A 582 -23.87 3.42 -33.14
N GLY A 583 -23.86 4.48 -33.97
CA GLY A 583 -25.06 5.25 -34.34
C GLY A 583 -24.91 6.78 -34.25
N GLY A 584 -23.80 7.26 -33.68
CA GLY A 584 -23.56 8.69 -33.44
C GLY A 584 -24.26 9.21 -32.16
N PRO A 585 -23.79 10.31 -31.57
CA PRO A 585 -24.39 10.83 -30.35
C PRO A 585 -25.83 11.25 -30.63
N HIS A 586 -26.80 10.66 -29.93
CA HIS A 586 -28.15 11.20 -29.89
C HIS A 586 -28.06 12.65 -29.41
N ARG A 587 -28.23 13.61 -30.33
CA ARG A 587 -28.42 15.02 -29.98
C ARG A 587 -29.59 15.06 -29.00
N TRP A 588 -29.29 15.36 -27.74
CA TRP A 588 -30.29 15.78 -26.79
C TRP A 588 -30.91 17.06 -27.36
N VAL A 589 -32.07 16.94 -27.99
CA VAL A 589 -32.87 18.09 -28.40
C VAL A 589 -33.39 18.66 -27.08
N GLY A 590 -32.73 19.73 -26.62
CA GLY A 590 -33.12 20.43 -25.41
C GLY A 590 -34.60 20.77 -25.46
N HIS A 591 -35.40 20.12 -24.62
CA HIS A 591 -36.66 20.71 -24.21
C HIS A 591 -36.31 21.87 -23.28
N THR A 592 -36.32 23.08 -23.85
CA THR A 592 -36.55 24.32 -23.10
C THR A 592 -37.96 24.26 -22.51
N GLY A 593 -38.11 23.59 -21.36
CA GLY A 593 -39.28 23.67 -20.50
C GLY A 593 -38.89 24.41 -19.24
N GLY A 594 -39.41 25.63 -19.07
CA GLY A 594 -39.03 26.55 -18.01
C GLY A 594 -39.20 25.96 -16.61
N TRP A 595 -38.20 26.24 -15.77
CA TRP A 595 -38.33 26.12 -14.33
C TRP A 595 -39.24 27.25 -13.83
N THR A 596 -40.38 26.89 -13.23
CA THR A 596 -41.09 27.77 -12.29
C THR A 596 -40.96 27.18 -10.89
N MET A 597 -40.25 27.94 -10.05
CA MET A 597 -40.07 27.92 -8.58
C MET A 597 -40.23 26.61 -7.81
#